data_AF-A0A6A6IBN9-F1
#
_entry.id   AF-A0A6A6IBN9-F1
#
_cell.length_a   1.000
_cell.length_b   1.000
_cell.length_c   1.000
_cell.angle_alpha   90.00
_cell.angle_beta   90.00
_cell.angle_gamma   90.00
#
_symmetry.space_group_name_H-M   'P 1'
#
loop_
_entity.id
_entity.type
_entity.pdbx_description
1 polymer ?
#
loop_
_entity_poly.entity_id
_entity_poly.type
_entity_poly.pdbx_seq_one_letter_code
_entity_poly.pdbx_strand_id
1 'polypeptide(L)' 'FIALWVVNNLYQCYLHPLRGVPGPFLAKFSQAWRNIRYFRGSWHDDILGLHQKYGNVVRIAPNEISFVDAGALKKLY' A
#
# COMPACT_ATOMS: atom_id res chain seq x y z
N PHE A 1 -13.16 -21.68 4.83
CA PHE A 1 -12.54 -20.70 3.92
C PHE A 1 -12.61 -19.25 4.43
N ILE A 2 -13.78 -18.72 4.81
CA ILE A 2 -13.93 -17.33 5.28
C ILE A 2 -13.15 -17.03 6.58
N ALA A 3 -13.15 -17.94 7.54
CA ALA A 3 -12.46 -17.75 8.82
C ALA A 3 -10.94 -17.56 8.69
N LEU A 4 -10.29 -18.31 7.80
CA LEU A 4 -8.85 -18.15 7.52
C LEU A 4 -8.53 -16.78 6.91
N TRP A 5 -9.44 -16.25 6.08
CA TRP A 5 -9.28 -14.95 5.42
C TRP A 5 -9.39 -13.79 6.43
N VAL A 6 -10.30 -13.92 7.39
CA VAL A 6 -10.51 -12.96 8.48
C VAL A 6 -9.33 -12.98 9.45
N VAL A 7 -8.87 -14.17 9.87
CA VAL A 7 -7.71 -14.30 10.76
C VAL A 7 -6.44 -13.75 10.10
N ASN A 8 -6.21 -14.04 8.82
CA ASN A 8 -5.05 -13.52 8.09
C ASN A 8 -5.10 -11.98 7.95
N ASN A 9 -6.27 -11.40 7.65
CA ASN A 9 -6.44 -9.94 7.62
C ASN A 9 -6.18 -9.30 8.98
N LEU A 10 -6.70 -9.90 10.06
CA LEU A 10 -6.49 -9.42 11.43
C LEU A 10 -5.02 -9.51 11.83
N TYR A 11 -4.33 -10.61 11.49
CA TYR A 11 -2.91 -10.79 11.74
C TYR A 11 -2.07 -9.75 10.97
N GLN A 12 -2.43 -9.45 9.72
CA GLN A 12 -1.77 -8.44 8.88
C GLN A 12 -2.04 -6.99 9.33
N CYS A 13 -3.16 -6.75 10.00
CA CYS A 13 -3.49 -5.45 10.57
C CYS A 13 -2.82 -5.21 11.92
N TYR A 14 -2.74 -6.23 12.78
CA TYR A 14 -2.34 -6.08 14.19
C TYR A 14 -0.92 -6.57 14.51
N LEU A 15 -0.46 -7.67 13.90
CA LEU A 15 0.81 -8.31 14.22
C LEU A 15 1.89 -8.13 13.14
N HIS A 16 1.56 -7.47 12.03
CA HIS A 16 2.54 -7.24 10.96
C HIS A 16 3.47 -6.07 11.30
N PRO A 17 4.80 -6.20 11.11
CA PRO A 17 5.80 -5.13 11.29
C PRO A 17 5.57 -3.88 10.39
N LEU A 18 4.52 -3.90 9.57
CA LEU A 18 4.14 -2.88 8.60
C LEU A 18 3.01 -1.96 9.10
N ARG A 19 2.65 -2.02 10.39
CA ARG A 19 1.70 -1.10 11.04
C ARG A 19 2.23 0.34 11.10
N GLY A 20 3.55 0.51 11.15
CA GLY A 20 4.22 1.81 11.14
C GLY A 20 4.23 2.51 9.77
N VAL A 21 3.84 1.81 8.69
CA VAL A 21 3.87 2.40 7.35
C VAL A 21 2.66 3.32 7.14
N PRO A 22 2.90 4.60 6.82
CA PRO A 22 1.82 5.54 6.51
C PRO A 22 1.11 5.15 5.21
N GLY A 23 -0.18 5.45 5.11
CA GLY A 23 -0.98 5.09 3.93
C GLY A 23 -2.47 5.38 4.11
N PRO A 24 -3.24 5.39 3.01
CA PRO A 24 -4.66 5.70 3.05
C PRO A 24 -5.42 4.67 3.89
N PHE A 25 -6.36 5.15 4.70
CA PHE A 25 -7.10 4.32 5.66
C PHE A 25 -7.74 3.10 4.98
N LEU A 26 -8.37 3.31 3.81
CA LEU A 26 -9.01 2.23 3.06
C LEU A 26 -8.03 1.18 2.51
N ALA A 27 -6.78 1.54 2.23
CA ALA A 27 -5.74 0.60 1.78
C ALA A 27 -5.24 -0.29 2.92
N LYS A 28 -5.41 0.14 4.18
CA LYS A 28 -5.08 -0.68 5.36
C LYS A 28 -6.09 -1.79 5.57
N PHE A 29 -7.36 -1.55 5.26
CA PHE A 29 -8.47 -2.48 5.50
C PHE A 29 -8.82 -3.36 4.30
N SER A 30 -8.57 -2.90 3.06
CA SER A 30 -9.03 -3.64 1.88
C SER A 30 -8.18 -3.44 0.64
N GLN A 31 -8.12 -4.50 -0.17
CA GLN A 31 -7.63 -4.46 -1.56
C GLN A 31 -8.57 -3.62 -2.46
N ALA A 32 -9.80 -3.33 -2.01
CA ALA A 32 -10.79 -2.61 -2.78
C ALA A 32 -10.35 -1.18 -3.12
N TRP A 33 -9.62 -0.51 -2.21
CA TRP A 33 -9.06 0.81 -2.48
C TRP A 33 -8.19 0.80 -3.74
N ARG A 34 -7.26 -0.17 -3.85
CA ARG A 34 -6.41 -0.35 -5.03
C ARG A 34 -7.24 -0.65 -6.26
N ASN A 35 -8.14 -1.62 -6.20
CA ASN A 35 -8.93 -2.01 -7.37
C ASN A 35 -9.75 -0.84 -7.92
N ILE A 36 -10.39 -0.04 -7.05
CA ILE A 36 -11.15 1.14 -7.46
C ILE A 36 -10.24 2.14 -8.20
N ARG A 37 -9.05 2.42 -7.66
CA ARG A 37 -8.10 3.34 -8.32
C ARG A 37 -7.54 2.78 -9.63
N TYR A 38 -7.33 1.47 -9.68
CA TYR A 38 -6.87 0.77 -10.87
C TYR A 38 -7.92 0.83 -11.99
N PHE A 39 -9.19 0.53 -11.69
CA PHE A 39 -10.30 0.64 -12.64
C PHE A 39 -10.54 2.09 -13.09
N ARG A 40 -10.22 3.07 -12.25
CA ARG A 40 -10.31 4.49 -12.60
C ARG A 40 -9.21 4.95 -13.57
N GLY A 41 -8.15 4.15 -13.76
CA GLY A 41 -7.01 4.49 -14.61
C GLY A 41 -6.04 5.52 -14.01
N SER A 42 -6.31 6.05 -12.81
CA SER A 42 -5.50 7.06 -12.13
C SER A 42 -4.41 6.49 -11.22
N TRP A 43 -4.06 5.21 -11.42
CA TRP A 43 -3.19 4.47 -10.49
C TRP A 43 -1.81 5.11 -10.29
N HIS A 44 -1.20 5.58 -11.39
CA HIS A 44 0.12 6.22 -11.35
C HIS A 44 0.09 7.54 -10.58
N ASP A 45 -0.88 8.42 -10.87
CA ASP A 45 -1.03 9.71 -10.18
C ASP A 45 -1.36 9.53 -8.69
N ASP A 46 -2.22 8.57 -8.37
CA ASP A 46 -2.59 8.26 -6.99
C ASP A 46 -1.38 7.75 -6.20
N ILE A 47 -0.56 6.85 -6.77
CA ILE A 47 0.70 6.41 -6.15
C ILE A 47 1.66 7.58 -5.97
N LEU A 48 1.84 8.41 -7.00
CA LEU A 48 2.75 9.55 -6.95
C LEU A 48 2.35 10.53 -5.84
N GLY A 49 1.06 10.90 -5.77
CA GLY A 49 0.54 11.78 -4.73
C GLY A 49 0.63 11.16 -3.33
N LEU A 50 0.49 9.84 -3.24
CA LEU A 50 0.71 9.11 -1.99
C LEU A 50 2.16 9.19 -1.53
N HIS A 51 3.13 8.97 -2.42
CA HIS A 51 4.56 9.10 -2.09
C HIS A 51 4.96 10.53 -1.77
N GLN A 52 4.36 11.53 -2.43
CA GLN A 52 4.56 12.93 -2.06
C GLN A 52 4.02 13.26 -0.65
N LYS A 53 2.90 12.65 -0.27
CA LYS A 53 2.24 12.91 1.02
C LYS A 53 2.84 12.15 2.20
N TYR A 54 3.19 10.88 1.99
CA TYR A 54 3.60 9.95 3.04
C TYR A 54 5.09 9.57 2.97
N GLY A 55 5.79 9.99 1.91
CA GLY A 55 7.21 9.76 1.71
C GLY A 55 7.52 8.48 0.92
N ASN A 56 8.74 8.00 1.05
CA ASN A 56 9.27 6.91 0.23
C ASN A 56 8.55 5.57 0.43
N VAL A 57 7.83 5.36 1.53
CA VAL A 57 7.21 4.08 1.85
C VAL A 57 5.72 4.30 2.14
N VAL A 58 4.85 3.72 1.31
CA VAL A 58 3.39 3.88 1.44
C VAL A 58 2.67 2.55 1.32
N ARG A 59 1.72 2.29 2.22
CA ARG A 59 0.90 1.08 2.17
C ARG A 59 -0.25 1.25 1.18
N ILE A 60 -0.25 0.44 0.12
CA ILE A 60 -1.25 0.49 -0.97
C ILE A 60 -2.29 -0.64 -0.89
N ALA A 61 -2.01 -1.71 -0.14
CA ALA A 61 -2.96 -2.75 0.21
C ALA A 61 -2.62 -3.36 1.59
N PRO A 62 -3.49 -4.21 2.17
CA PRO A 62 -3.20 -4.84 3.45
C PRO A 62 -1.90 -5.65 3.42
N ASN A 63 -1.54 -6.24 2.27
CA ASN A 63 -0.34 -7.05 2.08
C ASN A 63 0.69 -6.45 1.13
N GLU A 64 0.53 -5.17 0.79
CA GLU A 64 1.33 -4.58 -0.26
C GLU A 64 1.73 -3.16 0.12
N ILE A 65 3.02 -2.90 -0.05
CA ILE A 65 3.63 -1.61 0.20
C ILE A 65 4.33 -1.20 -1.08
N SER A 66 4.07 0.04 -1.47
CA SER A 66 4.83 0.70 -2.51
C SER A 66 6.01 1.40 -1.84
N PHE A 67 7.20 1.16 -2.36
CA PHE A 67 8.41 1.84 -1.95
C PHE A 67 9.02 2.56 -3.16
N VAL A 68 9.44 3.80 -2.96
CA VAL A 68 10.18 4.59 -3.93
C VAL A 68 11.57 4.80 -3.36
N ASP A 69 12.56 4.16 -3.99
CA ASP A 69 13.96 4.43 -3.68
C ASP A 69 14.43 5.61 -4.54
N ALA A 70 14.61 6.76 -3.89
CA ALA A 70 15.20 7.93 -4.53
C ALA A 70 16.64 7.68 -5.04
N GLY A 71 17.31 6.61 -4.54
CA GLY A 71 18.65 6.20 -4.98
C GLY A 71 18.69 5.26 -6.19
N ALA A 72 17.60 4.55 -6.51
CA ALA A 72 17.59 3.52 -7.54
C ALA A 72 17.72 4.08 -8.96
N LEU A 73 17.21 5.29 -9.22
CA LEU A 73 17.35 5.94 -10.52
C LEU A 73 18.82 6.28 -10.84
N LYS A 74 19.62 6.55 -9.80
CA LYS A 74 21.02 6.96 -9.94
C LYS A 74 21.98 5.80 -10.22
N LYS A 75 21.51 4.55 -10.09
CA LYS A 75 22.30 3.34 -10.37
C LYS A 75 22.09 2.79 -11.79
N LEU A 76 21.16 3.38 -12.54
CA LEU A 76 20.81 2.97 -13.91
C LEU A 76 21.23 3.99 -14.98
N TYR A 77 21.94 5.06 -14.61
CA TYR A 77 22.53 6.04 -15.52
C TYR A 77 24.04 6.15 -15.30
#